data_AF-A0A4Q3KI27-F1
#
_entry.id   AF-A0A4Q3KI27-F1
#
_cell.length_a   1.000
_cell.length_b   1.000
_cell.length_c   1.000
_cell.angle_alpha   90.00
_cell.angle_beta   90.00
_cell.angle_gamma   90.00
#
_symmetry.space_group_name_H-M   'P 1'
#
loop_
_entity.id
_entity.type
_entity.pdbx_description
1 polymer ?
#
loop_
_entity_poly.entity_id
_entity_poly.type
_entity_poly.pdbx_seq_one_letter_code
_entity_poly.pdbx_strand_id
1 'polypeptide(L)'
;DNFGNHAYDMHDGIAPAATLYVQDVADGEDLVGLEEDLAPLFDAAYAGGARIHSNSWGDEDNTYGALARSVDEFVSEHRDFLVVAASGNLGTYGPNTVGSPATAKNLITVGAHSGMAIEDVAYFSSQGPTADGRIKPTLVAPGISIVSASHRNTCGTQSLSGTSMATPGLAGAAALVRQYFMDGYYPSGVATPAQAFVPSAALIKAVMLVGADDMRGAGTQGRLPANGQGFGRLQLSDSLLFADDARRLWVEEESDGLETDEEVAFRITLRGNGSLHVALTWFDAPASPGAAKILVNDLDLEVVGPKGTWLGNAPGRNGSKSAARPDNTNVEEVVH
;
A
#
# COMPACT_ATOMS: atom_id res chain seq x y z
N ASP A 1 24.70 11.61 -17.34
CA ASP A 1 24.14 10.55 -16.50
C ASP A 1 24.65 10.82 -15.09
N ASN A 2 23.73 11.18 -14.19
CA ASN A 2 23.99 11.61 -12.81
C ASN A 2 24.06 10.43 -11.81
N PHE A 3 23.97 9.17 -12.25
CA PHE A 3 23.97 8.01 -11.34
C PHE A 3 25.24 7.91 -10.46
N GLY A 4 26.34 8.57 -10.83
CA GLY A 4 27.58 8.59 -10.04
C GLY A 4 27.70 9.72 -8.99
N ASN A 5 26.85 10.75 -9.03
CA ASN A 5 27.03 11.99 -8.24
C ASN A 5 25.92 12.27 -7.22
N HIS A 6 24.91 11.42 -7.08
CA HIS A 6 23.75 11.63 -6.20
C HIS A 6 23.06 13.00 -6.38
N ALA A 7 23.11 13.56 -7.59
CA ALA A 7 22.38 14.78 -7.94
C ALA A 7 20.99 14.39 -8.44
N TYR A 8 19.94 14.93 -7.82
CA TYR A 8 18.55 14.73 -8.24
C TYR A 8 18.20 15.72 -9.34
N ASP A 9 17.64 15.22 -10.44
CA ASP A 9 17.14 16.04 -11.54
C ASP A 9 15.62 16.20 -11.46
N MET A 10 15.12 17.27 -12.08
CA MET A 10 13.68 17.47 -12.23
C MET A 10 13.09 16.31 -13.05
N HIS A 11 12.04 15.66 -12.53
CA HIS A 11 11.36 14.50 -13.11
C HIS A 11 12.02 13.13 -12.89
N ASP A 12 12.99 13.03 -11.99
CA ASP A 12 13.44 11.73 -11.49
C ASP A 12 12.29 10.95 -10.83
N GLY A 13 12.35 9.63 -10.96
CA GLY A 13 11.47 8.73 -10.21
C GLY A 13 11.70 8.84 -8.71
N ILE A 14 10.74 8.35 -7.92
CA ILE A 14 10.82 8.41 -6.43
C ILE A 14 12.03 7.64 -5.88
N ALA A 15 12.40 6.52 -6.50
CA ALA A 15 13.60 5.74 -6.16
C ALA A 15 14.56 5.68 -7.36
N PRO A 16 15.31 6.77 -7.65
CA PRO A 16 16.06 6.90 -8.90
C PRO A 16 17.28 5.97 -8.98
N ALA A 17 17.75 5.45 -7.85
CA ALA A 17 18.86 4.50 -7.78
C ALA A 17 18.42 3.02 -7.80
N ALA A 18 17.10 2.75 -7.80
CA ALA A 18 16.60 1.39 -7.89
C ALA A 18 16.81 0.81 -9.29
N THR A 19 17.18 -0.47 -9.37
CA THR A 19 17.25 -1.20 -10.64
C THR A 19 15.86 -1.62 -11.11
N LEU A 20 15.63 -1.63 -12.42
CA LEU A 20 14.35 -2.04 -13.02
C LEU A 20 14.45 -3.42 -13.66
N TYR A 21 13.45 -4.26 -13.40
CA TYR A 21 13.12 -5.44 -14.20
C TYR A 21 11.82 -5.11 -14.95
N VAL A 22 11.86 -5.13 -16.29
CA VAL A 22 10.73 -4.70 -17.13
C VAL A 22 10.20 -5.90 -17.89
N GLN A 23 8.90 -6.15 -17.76
CA GLN A 23 8.16 -7.18 -18.50
C GLN A 23 7.21 -6.50 -19.46
N ASP A 24 7.46 -6.70 -20.76
CA ASP A 24 6.53 -6.28 -21.79
C ASP A 24 5.47 -7.36 -21.98
N VAL A 25 4.23 -7.04 -21.61
CA VAL A 25 3.06 -7.94 -21.67
C VAL A 25 2.04 -7.44 -22.70
N ALA A 26 2.36 -6.40 -23.45
CA ALA A 26 1.46 -5.77 -24.40
C ALA A 26 1.75 -6.19 -25.85
N ASP A 27 0.68 -6.29 -26.65
CA ASP A 27 0.74 -6.24 -28.10
C ASP A 27 -0.17 -5.09 -28.57
N GLY A 28 0.45 -3.94 -28.84
CA GLY A 28 -0.29 -2.69 -29.07
C GLY A 28 -0.95 -2.18 -27.78
N GLU A 29 -2.28 -2.05 -27.80
CA GLU A 29 -3.09 -1.62 -26.63
C GLU A 29 -3.61 -2.82 -25.82
N ASP A 30 -3.43 -4.05 -26.33
CA ASP A 30 -3.95 -5.27 -25.71
C ASP A 30 -2.88 -5.91 -24.81
N LEU A 31 -3.25 -6.30 -23.60
CA LEU A 31 -2.35 -6.96 -22.63
C LEU A 31 -2.31 -8.48 -22.84
N VAL A 32 -1.95 -8.91 -24.04
CA VAL A 32 -2.00 -10.32 -24.48
C VAL A 32 -1.05 -11.25 -23.70
N GLY A 33 -0.05 -10.69 -23.02
CA GLY A 33 0.88 -11.43 -22.17
C GLY A 33 0.39 -11.65 -20.74
N LEU A 34 -0.81 -11.17 -20.39
CA LEU A 34 -1.42 -11.42 -19.08
C LEU A 34 -2.37 -12.62 -19.15
N GLU A 35 -2.09 -13.61 -18.32
CA GLU A 35 -2.97 -14.75 -18.07
C GLU A 35 -3.70 -14.58 -16.74
N GLU A 36 -4.76 -15.37 -16.50
CA GLU A 36 -5.47 -15.37 -15.20
C GLU A 36 -4.55 -15.81 -14.04
N ASP A 37 -3.60 -16.70 -14.33
CA ASP A 37 -2.53 -17.08 -13.42
C ASP A 37 -1.31 -16.17 -13.65
N LEU A 38 -1.06 -15.29 -12.68
CA LEU A 38 0.05 -14.35 -12.66
C LEU A 38 1.33 -14.96 -12.05
N ALA A 39 1.29 -16.19 -11.51
CA ALA A 39 2.46 -16.79 -10.90
C ALA A 39 3.69 -16.85 -11.84
N PRO A 40 3.58 -17.25 -13.13
CA PRO A 40 4.73 -17.24 -14.04
C PRO A 40 5.32 -15.83 -14.26
N LEU A 41 4.47 -14.81 -14.31
CA LEU A 41 4.88 -13.41 -14.44
C LEU A 41 5.69 -12.98 -13.20
N PHE A 42 5.15 -13.26 -12.01
CA PHE A 42 5.80 -12.88 -10.76
C PHE A 42 7.05 -13.71 -10.46
N ASP A 43 7.06 -15.01 -10.75
CA ASP A 43 8.23 -15.89 -10.61
C ASP A 43 9.41 -15.39 -11.45
N ALA A 44 9.16 -15.00 -12.70
CA ALA A 44 10.20 -14.47 -13.57
C ALA A 44 10.80 -13.18 -13.00
N ALA A 45 9.97 -12.27 -12.48
CA ALA A 45 10.42 -11.04 -11.84
C ALA A 45 11.18 -11.32 -10.53
N TYR A 46 10.65 -12.22 -9.69
CA TYR A 46 11.25 -12.62 -8.42
C TYR A 46 12.63 -13.26 -8.62
N ALA A 47 12.75 -14.17 -9.58
CA ALA A 47 14.00 -14.80 -10.00
C ALA A 47 14.99 -13.79 -10.62
N GLY A 48 14.46 -12.74 -11.28
CA GLY A 48 15.23 -11.58 -11.74
C GLY A 48 15.71 -10.65 -10.62
N GLY A 49 15.35 -10.92 -9.36
CA GLY A 49 15.74 -10.14 -8.18
C GLY A 49 14.75 -9.03 -7.81
N ALA A 50 13.64 -8.88 -8.53
CA ALA A 50 12.61 -7.93 -8.16
C ALA A 50 11.94 -8.34 -6.84
N ARG A 51 11.63 -7.35 -6.00
CA ARG A 51 10.91 -7.53 -4.73
C ARG A 51 9.72 -6.61 -4.57
N ILE A 52 9.52 -5.72 -5.54
CA ILE A 52 8.37 -4.85 -5.67
C ILE A 52 7.94 -4.93 -7.12
N HIS A 53 6.67 -5.25 -7.36
CA HIS A 53 6.09 -5.42 -8.69
C HIS A 53 4.95 -4.42 -8.89
N SER A 54 5.15 -3.45 -9.77
CA SER A 54 4.20 -2.37 -10.04
C SER A 54 3.34 -2.68 -11.25
N ASN A 55 2.02 -2.67 -11.08
CA ASN A 55 1.04 -3.06 -12.10
C ASN A 55 0.06 -1.91 -12.35
N SER A 56 0.24 -1.20 -13.45
CA SER A 56 -0.58 -0.04 -13.83
C SER A 56 -1.66 -0.38 -14.86
N TRP A 57 -2.31 -1.52 -14.65
CA TRP A 57 -3.33 -2.13 -15.48
C TRP A 57 -4.35 -2.85 -14.58
N GLY A 58 -5.51 -3.20 -15.15
CA GLY A 58 -6.57 -3.93 -14.48
C GLY A 58 -7.83 -3.96 -15.34
N ASP A 59 -8.77 -4.83 -14.98
CA ASP A 59 -10.10 -4.86 -15.56
C ASP A 59 -11.08 -3.95 -14.78
N GLU A 60 -12.37 -4.08 -15.06
CA GLU A 60 -13.44 -3.32 -14.39
C GLU A 60 -14.22 -4.18 -13.37
N ASP A 61 -13.78 -5.41 -13.11
CA ASP A 61 -14.46 -6.33 -12.18
C ASP A 61 -14.10 -6.00 -10.74
N ASN A 62 -15.11 -5.55 -9.98
CA ASN A 62 -14.98 -5.19 -8.58
C ASN A 62 -15.04 -6.39 -7.61
N THR A 63 -15.17 -7.60 -8.14
CA THR A 63 -15.15 -8.83 -7.36
C THR A 63 -13.73 -9.36 -7.13
N TYR A 64 -13.58 -10.25 -6.16
CA TYR A 64 -12.36 -11.04 -6.00
C TYR A 64 -12.40 -12.22 -6.98
N GLY A 65 -11.72 -12.03 -8.12
CA GLY A 65 -11.64 -13.00 -9.23
C GLY A 65 -10.34 -13.80 -9.27
N ALA A 66 -10.07 -14.46 -10.41
CA ALA A 66 -8.89 -15.29 -10.61
C ALA A 66 -7.56 -14.51 -10.48
N LEU A 67 -7.45 -13.34 -11.12
CA LEU A 67 -6.27 -12.47 -11.02
C LEU A 67 -5.98 -12.06 -9.58
N ALA A 68 -7.02 -11.63 -8.83
CA ALA A 68 -6.88 -11.24 -7.44
C ALA A 68 -6.42 -12.42 -6.55
N ARG A 69 -6.96 -13.62 -6.81
CA ARG A 69 -6.53 -14.84 -6.13
C ARG A 69 -5.08 -15.21 -6.44
N SER A 70 -4.67 -15.14 -7.69
CA SER A 70 -3.29 -15.45 -8.10
C SER A 70 -2.29 -14.51 -7.42
N VAL A 71 -2.63 -13.22 -7.26
CA VAL A 71 -1.80 -12.30 -6.45
C VAL A 71 -1.72 -12.75 -4.99
N ASP A 72 -2.85 -13.06 -4.35
CA ASP A 72 -2.88 -13.46 -2.94
C ASP A 72 -2.13 -14.77 -2.69
N GLU A 73 -2.27 -15.76 -3.59
CA GLU A 73 -1.52 -17.01 -3.60
C GLU A 73 -0.01 -16.73 -3.66
N PHE A 74 0.45 -16.03 -4.68
CA PHE A 74 1.87 -15.79 -4.91
C PHE A 74 2.53 -15.04 -3.73
N VAL A 75 1.90 -13.97 -3.25
CA VAL A 75 2.46 -13.14 -2.17
C VAL A 75 2.47 -13.89 -0.84
N SER A 76 1.49 -14.77 -0.59
CA SER A 76 1.45 -15.57 0.66
C SER A 76 2.64 -16.55 0.76
N GLU A 77 3.13 -17.04 -0.38
CA GLU A 77 4.30 -17.92 -0.49
C GLU A 77 5.62 -17.14 -0.60
N HIS A 78 5.56 -15.87 -1.04
CA HIS A 78 6.70 -14.97 -1.20
C HIS A 78 6.53 -13.72 -0.33
N ARG A 79 6.61 -13.90 1.00
CA ARG A 79 6.36 -12.84 1.99
C ARG A 79 7.23 -11.59 1.82
N ASP A 80 8.36 -11.65 1.11
CA ASP A 80 9.23 -10.51 0.80
C ASP A 80 8.96 -9.85 -0.57
N PHE A 81 7.89 -10.24 -1.26
CA PHE A 81 7.48 -9.73 -2.57
C PHE A 81 6.22 -8.87 -2.48
N LEU A 82 6.36 -7.57 -2.72
CA LEU A 82 5.26 -6.62 -2.67
C LEU A 82 4.66 -6.39 -4.06
N VAL A 83 3.38 -6.71 -4.22
CA VAL A 83 2.61 -6.31 -5.40
C VAL A 83 1.94 -4.96 -5.14
N VAL A 84 2.03 -4.06 -6.13
CA VAL A 84 1.38 -2.74 -6.12
C VAL A 84 0.52 -2.64 -7.38
N ALA A 85 -0.75 -2.28 -7.24
CA ALA A 85 -1.70 -2.25 -8.37
C ALA A 85 -2.52 -0.95 -8.41
N ALA A 86 -2.77 -0.43 -9.61
CA ALA A 86 -3.64 0.72 -9.82
C ALA A 86 -5.09 0.39 -9.45
N SER A 87 -5.81 1.28 -8.77
CA SER A 87 -7.21 1.04 -8.42
C SER A 87 -8.17 1.05 -9.62
N GLY A 88 -7.77 1.67 -10.73
CA GLY A 88 -8.62 1.93 -11.90
C GLY A 88 -8.97 3.42 -12.08
N ASN A 89 -9.60 3.76 -13.20
CA ASN A 89 -9.94 5.14 -13.57
C ASN A 89 -11.44 5.37 -13.76
N LEU A 90 -12.27 4.61 -13.05
CA LEU A 90 -13.74 4.59 -13.18
C LEU A 90 -14.45 5.37 -12.06
N GLY A 91 -13.74 6.20 -11.30
CA GLY A 91 -14.31 6.94 -10.16
C GLY A 91 -15.50 7.85 -10.50
N THR A 92 -15.63 8.30 -11.76
CA THR A 92 -16.79 9.07 -12.24
C THR A 92 -18.09 8.29 -12.26
N TYR A 93 -18.03 6.95 -12.25
CA TYR A 93 -19.18 6.07 -12.19
C TYR A 93 -19.67 5.82 -10.75
N GLY A 94 -18.95 6.37 -9.75
CA GLY A 94 -19.33 6.30 -8.34
C GLY A 94 -18.51 5.26 -7.54
N PRO A 95 -19.04 4.81 -6.39
CA PRO A 95 -18.39 3.79 -5.57
C PRO A 95 -18.41 2.41 -6.24
N ASN A 96 -17.64 1.45 -5.70
CA ASN A 96 -17.53 0.07 -6.19
C ASN A 96 -16.92 -0.03 -7.59
N THR A 97 -15.90 0.78 -7.85
CA THR A 97 -15.27 0.92 -9.18
C THR A 97 -13.82 0.44 -9.21
N VAL A 98 -13.31 -0.14 -8.12
CA VAL A 98 -11.98 -0.75 -8.06
C VAL A 98 -11.97 -2.02 -8.91
N GLY A 99 -11.06 -2.15 -9.87
CA GLY A 99 -10.94 -3.32 -10.74
C GLY A 99 -9.99 -4.40 -10.23
N SER A 100 -10.00 -5.57 -10.88
CA SER A 100 -9.05 -6.66 -10.62
C SER A 100 -7.75 -6.42 -11.41
N PRO A 101 -6.55 -6.73 -10.86
CA PRO A 101 -6.27 -7.45 -9.62
C PRO A 101 -6.30 -6.58 -8.35
N ALA A 102 -6.57 -5.28 -8.46
CA ALA A 102 -6.55 -4.35 -7.33
C ALA A 102 -7.57 -4.66 -6.22
N THR A 103 -8.48 -5.62 -6.44
CA THR A 103 -9.36 -6.21 -5.43
C THR A 103 -8.66 -7.27 -4.55
N ALA A 104 -7.43 -7.69 -4.82
CA ALA A 104 -6.69 -8.66 -3.99
C ALA A 104 -6.39 -8.11 -2.57
N LYS A 105 -6.21 -9.00 -1.59
CA LYS A 105 -5.96 -8.62 -0.19
C LYS A 105 -4.49 -8.27 0.05
N ASN A 106 -3.58 -9.09 -0.47
CA ASN A 106 -2.17 -9.10 -0.11
C ASN A 106 -1.31 -8.09 -0.91
N LEU A 107 -1.92 -7.18 -1.67
CA LEU A 107 -1.25 -6.12 -2.42
C LEU A 107 -1.52 -4.72 -1.85
N ILE A 108 -0.80 -3.70 -2.33
CA ILE A 108 -1.18 -2.30 -2.13
C ILE A 108 -1.94 -1.78 -3.34
N THR A 109 -3.20 -1.44 -3.15
CA THR A 109 -4.04 -0.82 -4.19
C THR A 109 -3.85 0.69 -4.15
N VAL A 110 -3.57 1.31 -5.28
CA VAL A 110 -3.17 2.73 -5.35
C VAL A 110 -4.23 3.56 -6.07
N GLY A 111 -4.84 4.48 -5.33
CA GLY A 111 -5.65 5.55 -5.90
C GLY A 111 -4.82 6.80 -6.22
N ALA A 112 -5.44 7.77 -6.89
CA ALA A 112 -4.77 8.98 -7.34
C ALA A 112 -5.30 10.22 -6.61
N HIS A 113 -4.40 11.16 -6.28
CA HIS A 113 -4.74 12.52 -5.90
C HIS A 113 -4.00 13.55 -6.77
N SER A 114 -4.35 14.83 -6.66
CA SER A 114 -3.62 15.90 -7.34
C SER A 114 -2.41 16.37 -6.52
N GLY A 115 -1.26 16.61 -7.15
CA GLY A 115 -0.13 17.26 -6.48
C GLY A 115 -0.38 18.73 -6.13
N MET A 116 -1.36 19.39 -6.77
CA MET A 116 -1.72 20.79 -6.52
C MET A 116 -2.89 20.93 -5.54
N ALA A 117 -3.77 19.93 -5.49
CA ALA A 117 -4.84 19.81 -4.53
C ALA A 117 -4.65 18.48 -3.78
N ILE A 118 -3.62 18.46 -2.91
CA ILE A 118 -3.12 17.26 -2.22
C ILE A 118 -4.13 16.62 -1.27
N GLU A 119 -5.22 17.32 -0.98
CA GLU A 119 -6.34 16.87 -0.15
C GLU A 119 -7.50 16.30 -0.97
N ASP A 120 -7.51 16.49 -2.29
CA ASP A 120 -8.56 16.00 -3.17
C ASP A 120 -8.15 14.70 -3.85
N VAL A 121 -8.97 13.66 -3.69
CA VAL A 121 -8.87 12.45 -4.52
C VAL A 121 -9.22 12.83 -5.95
N ALA A 122 -8.44 12.33 -6.91
CA ALA A 122 -8.67 12.57 -8.33
C ALA A 122 -10.05 12.05 -8.73
N TYR A 123 -10.83 12.86 -9.45
CA TYR A 123 -12.22 12.54 -9.80
C TYR A 123 -12.39 11.22 -10.57
N PHE A 124 -11.35 10.80 -11.32
CA PHE A 124 -11.34 9.54 -12.05
C PHE A 124 -10.86 8.36 -11.20
N SER A 125 -10.18 8.58 -10.07
CA SER A 125 -9.62 7.48 -9.26
C SER A 125 -10.76 6.55 -8.85
N SER A 126 -10.66 5.27 -9.22
CA SER A 126 -11.62 4.26 -8.79
C SER A 126 -11.67 4.16 -7.27
N GLN A 127 -12.87 3.98 -6.74
CA GLN A 127 -13.20 4.07 -5.31
C GLN A 127 -13.88 2.79 -4.87
N GLY A 128 -13.59 2.38 -3.64
CA GLY A 128 -14.21 1.22 -3.04
C GLY A 128 -15.67 1.44 -2.65
N PRO A 129 -16.22 0.54 -1.82
CA PRO A 129 -15.57 -0.69 -1.37
C PRO A 129 -15.36 -1.69 -2.53
N THR A 130 -14.68 -2.80 -2.28
CA THR A 130 -14.79 -3.99 -3.15
C THR A 130 -16.19 -4.61 -3.02
N ALA A 131 -16.54 -5.55 -3.90
CA ALA A 131 -17.86 -6.19 -3.87
C ALA A 131 -18.17 -6.91 -2.55
N ASP A 132 -17.13 -7.34 -1.81
CA ASP A 132 -17.23 -7.97 -0.50
C ASP A 132 -17.10 -6.99 0.69
N GLY A 133 -17.02 -5.68 0.42
CA GLY A 133 -17.07 -4.63 1.44
C GLY A 133 -15.71 -4.13 1.94
N ARG A 134 -14.59 -4.65 1.43
CA ARG A 134 -13.25 -4.18 1.82
C ARG A 134 -12.99 -2.75 1.37
N ILE A 135 -12.22 -2.04 2.17
CA ILE A 135 -11.74 -0.69 1.91
C ILE A 135 -10.66 -0.77 0.85
N LYS A 136 -10.94 -0.18 -0.31
CA LYS A 136 -9.97 0.06 -1.38
C LYS A 136 -10.19 1.47 -1.94
N PRO A 137 -9.16 2.18 -2.43
CA PRO A 137 -7.75 1.77 -2.49
C PRO A 137 -7.12 1.59 -1.10
N THR A 138 -5.91 1.04 -1.03
CA THR A 138 -5.14 0.96 0.23
C THR A 138 -4.59 2.35 0.57
N LEU A 139 -3.91 3.00 -0.37
CA LEU A 139 -3.35 4.35 -0.23
C LEU A 139 -3.62 5.16 -1.49
N VAL A 140 -3.50 6.48 -1.39
CA VAL A 140 -3.47 7.36 -2.55
C VAL A 140 -2.14 8.07 -2.70
N ALA A 141 -1.73 8.30 -3.94
CA ALA A 141 -0.49 8.98 -4.32
C ALA A 141 -0.74 9.97 -5.48
N PRO A 142 0.21 10.88 -5.79
CA PRO A 142 0.03 11.84 -6.88
C PRO A 142 -0.18 11.14 -8.23
N GLY A 143 -1.30 11.41 -8.89
CA GLY A 143 -1.65 10.79 -10.18
C GLY A 143 -2.21 11.75 -11.23
N ILE A 144 -2.25 13.06 -10.96
CA ILE A 144 -2.68 14.09 -11.92
C ILE A 144 -1.46 14.89 -12.38
N SER A 145 -1.34 15.07 -13.70
CA SER A 145 -0.30 15.85 -14.37
C SER A 145 1.12 15.46 -13.96
N ILE A 146 1.35 14.15 -13.82
CA ILE A 146 2.65 13.60 -13.46
C ILE A 146 3.56 13.65 -14.69
N VAL A 147 4.66 14.38 -14.57
CA VAL A 147 5.68 14.47 -15.61
C VAL A 147 6.71 13.36 -15.40
N SER A 148 6.83 12.46 -16.37
CA SER A 148 7.78 11.34 -16.35
C SER A 148 8.38 11.09 -17.74
N ALA A 149 9.25 10.09 -17.88
CA ALA A 149 9.92 9.73 -19.12
C ALA A 149 8.91 9.48 -20.26
N SER A 150 9.20 9.99 -21.47
CA SER A 150 8.39 9.78 -22.66
C SER A 150 8.97 8.70 -23.55
N HIS A 151 8.11 7.84 -24.10
CA HIS A 151 8.49 6.87 -25.11
C HIS A 151 8.74 7.49 -26.50
N ARG A 152 8.38 8.78 -26.70
CA ARG A 152 8.40 9.45 -28.01
C ARG A 152 9.78 9.97 -28.42
N ASN A 153 10.68 10.16 -27.47
CA ASN A 153 12.00 10.72 -27.69
C ASN A 153 12.99 10.23 -26.63
N THR A 154 14.21 9.93 -27.06
CA THR A 154 15.32 9.65 -26.16
C THR A 154 15.58 10.91 -25.32
N CYS A 155 15.34 10.85 -24.01
CA CYS A 155 15.49 11.95 -23.03
C CYS A 155 14.35 12.99 -22.96
N GLY A 156 13.17 12.77 -23.55
CA GLY A 156 12.05 13.68 -23.26
C GLY A 156 11.15 13.19 -22.14
N THR A 157 10.34 14.12 -21.66
CA THR A 157 9.33 13.88 -20.64
C THR A 157 7.94 14.18 -21.19
N GLN A 158 6.93 13.58 -20.58
CA GLN A 158 5.52 13.83 -20.90
C GLN A 158 4.72 13.88 -19.61
N SER A 159 3.69 14.75 -19.60
CA SER A 159 2.71 14.81 -18.52
C SER A 159 1.54 13.87 -18.83
N LEU A 160 1.24 12.94 -17.92
CA LEU A 160 0.11 12.02 -17.98
C LEU A 160 -0.67 12.05 -16.66
N SER A 161 -1.90 11.52 -16.69
CA SER A 161 -2.76 11.41 -15.51
C SER A 161 -3.46 10.06 -15.47
N GLY A 162 -3.60 9.50 -14.29
CA GLY A 162 -4.24 8.20 -14.05
C GLY A 162 -3.75 7.58 -12.74
N THR A 163 -4.49 6.60 -12.22
CA THR A 163 -3.98 5.73 -11.15
C THR A 163 -2.74 4.96 -11.62
N SER A 164 -2.60 4.74 -12.93
CA SER A 164 -1.38 4.27 -13.60
C SER A 164 -0.15 5.15 -13.39
N MET A 165 -0.31 6.45 -13.06
CA MET A 165 0.80 7.34 -12.72
C MET A 165 1.08 7.36 -11.22
N ALA A 166 0.05 7.20 -10.38
CA ALA A 166 0.19 7.13 -8.94
C ALA A 166 0.89 5.83 -8.48
N THR A 167 0.55 4.71 -9.12
CA THR A 167 1.05 3.36 -8.81
C THR A 167 2.58 3.24 -8.84
N PRO A 168 3.29 3.61 -9.92
CA PRO A 168 4.76 3.53 -9.94
C PRO A 168 5.43 4.51 -8.97
N GLY A 169 4.80 5.66 -8.69
CA GLY A 169 5.27 6.57 -7.65
C GLY A 169 5.25 5.93 -6.26
N LEU A 170 4.14 5.25 -5.92
CA LEU A 170 4.01 4.49 -4.68
C LEU A 170 4.95 3.28 -4.63
N ALA A 171 5.14 2.57 -5.76
CA ALA A 171 6.10 1.47 -5.83
C ALA A 171 7.55 1.93 -5.58
N GLY A 172 7.94 3.10 -6.12
CA GLY A 172 9.23 3.72 -5.79
C GLY A 172 9.35 4.08 -4.31
N ALA A 173 8.28 4.62 -3.71
CA ALA A 173 8.25 4.87 -2.27
C ALA A 173 8.40 3.59 -1.44
N ALA A 174 7.73 2.50 -1.83
CA ALA A 174 7.90 1.20 -1.19
C ALA A 174 9.34 0.66 -1.32
N ALA A 175 10.03 0.96 -2.43
CA ALA A 175 11.44 0.60 -2.60
C ALA A 175 12.35 1.33 -1.60
N LEU A 176 12.06 2.59 -1.31
CA LEU A 176 12.76 3.35 -0.26
C LEU A 176 12.47 2.79 1.14
N VAL A 177 11.24 2.38 1.43
CA VAL A 177 10.90 1.73 2.72
C VAL A 177 11.65 0.40 2.86
N ARG A 178 11.69 -0.41 1.80
CA ARG A 178 12.47 -1.66 1.79
C ARG A 178 13.95 -1.40 2.03
N GLN A 179 14.52 -0.42 1.33
CA GLN A 179 15.91 -0.01 1.49
C GLN A 179 16.19 0.44 2.94
N TYR A 180 15.31 1.23 3.54
CA TYR A 180 15.47 1.73 4.91
C TYR A 180 15.74 0.60 5.92
N PHE A 181 15.02 -0.51 5.83
CA PHE A 181 15.25 -1.68 6.69
C PHE A 181 16.51 -2.46 6.29
N MET A 182 16.77 -2.62 4.99
CA MET A 182 17.95 -3.35 4.51
C MET A 182 19.28 -2.63 4.73
N ASP A 183 19.26 -1.30 4.81
CA ASP A 183 20.44 -0.49 5.16
C ASP A 183 20.59 -0.37 6.69
N GLY A 184 19.65 -0.94 7.46
CA GLY A 184 19.70 -1.02 8.91
C GLY A 184 19.47 0.32 9.60
N TYR A 185 18.59 1.17 9.05
CA TYR A 185 18.22 2.42 9.73
C TYR A 185 17.34 2.16 10.96
N TYR A 186 16.44 1.18 10.91
CA TYR A 186 15.67 0.78 12.09
C TYR A 186 16.57 0.04 13.10
N PRO A 187 16.44 0.29 14.43
CA PRO A 187 15.48 1.17 15.09
C PRO A 187 15.99 2.58 15.42
N SER A 188 17.23 2.92 15.07
CA SER A 188 17.88 4.15 15.55
C SER A 188 17.66 5.38 14.66
N GLY A 189 17.21 5.17 13.42
CA GLY A 189 17.21 6.18 12.36
C GLY A 189 18.59 6.46 11.78
N VAL A 190 19.60 5.63 12.09
CA VAL A 190 20.97 5.70 11.58
C VAL A 190 21.35 4.35 10.98
N ALA A 191 21.75 4.36 9.70
CA ALA A 191 22.18 3.15 8.99
C ALA A 191 23.27 2.39 9.78
N THR A 192 22.91 1.20 10.26
CA THR A 192 23.79 0.31 11.00
C THR A 192 23.68 -1.08 10.39
N PRO A 193 24.69 -1.56 9.62
CA PRO A 193 24.58 -2.82 8.89
C PRO A 193 24.22 -4.05 9.73
N ALA A 194 24.58 -4.06 11.02
CA ALA A 194 24.22 -5.13 11.94
C ALA A 194 22.73 -5.15 12.32
N GLN A 195 21.98 -4.09 12.02
CA GLN A 195 20.54 -3.94 12.25
C GLN A 195 19.74 -4.15 10.95
N ALA A 196 20.42 -4.43 9.84
CA ALA A 196 19.79 -4.70 8.56
C ALA A 196 19.00 -6.00 8.59
N PHE A 197 17.81 -5.99 7.99
CA PHE A 197 17.02 -7.20 7.73
C PHE A 197 16.18 -7.02 6.46
N VAL A 198 15.68 -8.15 5.93
CA VAL A 198 14.76 -8.15 4.78
C VAL A 198 13.33 -8.01 5.32
N PRO A 199 12.64 -6.88 5.11
CA PRO A 199 11.27 -6.72 5.59
C PRO A 199 10.29 -7.53 4.74
N SER A 200 9.21 -8.03 5.33
CA SER A 200 8.09 -8.54 4.54
C SER A 200 7.35 -7.43 3.80
N ALA A 201 6.59 -7.80 2.76
CA ALA A 201 5.69 -6.89 2.08
C ALA A 201 4.54 -6.40 3.00
N ALA A 202 4.15 -7.21 4.00
CA ALA A 202 3.21 -6.79 5.03
C ALA A 202 3.82 -5.68 5.90
N LEU A 203 5.06 -5.83 6.37
CA LEU A 203 5.75 -4.77 7.12
C LEU A 203 5.89 -3.48 6.29
N ILE A 204 6.27 -3.58 5.01
CA ILE A 204 6.33 -2.41 4.11
C ILE A 204 4.96 -1.74 4.03
N LYS A 205 3.88 -2.52 3.85
CA LYS A 205 2.50 -2.01 3.85
C LYS A 205 2.18 -1.29 5.17
N ALA A 206 2.36 -1.94 6.32
CA ALA A 206 2.07 -1.36 7.64
C ALA A 206 2.78 -0.03 7.90
N VAL A 207 4.07 0.06 7.52
CA VAL A 207 4.87 1.29 7.67
C VAL A 207 4.33 2.42 6.79
N MET A 208 3.89 2.12 5.56
CA MET A 208 3.28 3.12 4.69
C MET A 208 1.90 3.57 5.19
N LEU A 209 1.15 2.69 5.86
CA LEU A 209 -0.16 3.00 6.44
C LEU A 209 -0.06 3.89 7.69
N VAL A 210 0.87 3.58 8.61
CA VAL A 210 0.95 4.28 9.91
C VAL A 210 1.31 5.76 9.76
N GLY A 211 2.07 6.09 8.70
CA GLY A 211 2.46 7.45 8.35
C GLY A 211 1.52 8.13 7.34
N ALA A 212 0.43 7.49 6.92
CA ALA A 212 -0.47 8.07 5.92
C ALA A 212 -1.29 9.24 6.48
N ASP A 213 -1.50 10.25 5.65
CA ASP A 213 -2.24 11.46 6.00
C ASP A 213 -3.73 11.34 5.69
N ASP A 214 -4.57 11.75 6.64
CA ASP A 214 -6.01 11.85 6.48
C ASP A 214 -6.40 13.06 5.64
N MET A 215 -6.84 12.80 4.41
CA MET A 215 -7.25 13.82 3.46
C MET A 215 -8.65 14.34 3.76
N ARG A 216 -8.84 15.65 3.58
CA ARG A 216 -10.11 16.34 3.90
C ARG A 216 -10.84 16.97 2.72
N GLY A 217 -10.32 16.77 1.50
CA GLY A 217 -10.87 17.35 0.29
C GLY A 217 -11.96 16.52 -0.36
N ALA A 218 -12.21 16.80 -1.63
CA ALA A 218 -13.20 16.13 -2.45
C ALA A 218 -12.81 14.67 -2.75
N GLY A 219 -13.82 13.80 -2.90
CA GLY A 219 -13.64 12.40 -3.29
C GLY A 219 -13.06 11.48 -2.22
N THR A 220 -12.77 11.97 -1.00
CA THR A 220 -12.22 11.15 0.10
C THR A 220 -13.21 10.16 0.69
N GLN A 221 -14.52 10.44 0.56
CA GLN A 221 -15.63 9.67 1.14
C GLN A 221 -15.64 9.56 2.68
N GLY A 222 -14.95 10.44 3.40
CA GLY A 222 -14.98 10.46 4.87
C GLY A 222 -13.61 10.64 5.50
N ARG A 223 -13.52 10.32 6.79
CA ARG A 223 -12.26 10.24 7.55
C ARG A 223 -11.69 8.83 7.45
N LEU A 224 -10.40 8.68 7.74
CA LEU A 224 -9.76 7.37 7.66
C LEU A 224 -10.40 6.32 8.60
N PRO A 225 -10.43 5.04 8.17
CA PRO A 225 -10.27 4.61 6.77
C PRO A 225 -11.55 4.90 5.95
N ALA A 226 -11.44 5.21 4.66
CA ALA A 226 -12.58 5.54 3.79
C ALA A 226 -12.41 5.09 2.34
N ASN A 227 -13.50 4.71 1.67
CA ASN A 227 -13.49 4.13 0.32
C ASN A 227 -12.96 5.04 -0.82
N GLY A 228 -12.83 6.34 -0.57
CA GLY A 228 -12.24 7.26 -1.54
C GLY A 228 -10.73 7.41 -1.42
N GLN A 229 -10.23 7.47 -0.19
CA GLN A 229 -8.82 7.73 0.13
C GLN A 229 -8.07 6.52 0.71
N GLY A 230 -8.77 5.41 0.94
CA GLY A 230 -8.24 4.25 1.67
C GLY A 230 -7.88 4.60 3.09
N PHE A 231 -6.64 4.27 3.44
CA PHE A 231 -5.97 4.62 4.68
C PHE A 231 -5.19 5.95 4.58
N GLY A 232 -5.36 6.69 3.48
CA GLY A 232 -4.89 8.07 3.35
C GLY A 232 -3.87 8.28 2.25
N ARG A 233 -3.36 9.51 2.21
CA ARG A 233 -2.28 9.90 1.32
C ARG A 233 -0.95 9.40 1.85
N LEU A 234 -0.15 8.78 0.99
CA LEU A 234 1.22 8.38 1.34
C LEU A 234 2.08 9.58 1.77
N GLN A 235 2.71 9.48 2.94
CA GLN A 235 3.65 10.47 3.46
C GLN A 235 4.86 9.77 4.09
N LEU A 236 5.91 9.51 3.30
CA LEU A 236 7.09 8.75 3.78
C LEU A 236 7.86 9.45 4.90
N SER A 237 7.85 10.79 4.93
CA SER A 237 8.46 11.53 6.03
C SER A 237 7.83 11.19 7.36
N ASP A 238 6.59 10.70 7.36
CA ASP A 238 5.82 10.37 8.56
C ASP A 238 5.76 8.87 8.83
N SER A 239 6.28 8.08 7.89
CA SER A 239 6.39 6.62 7.97
C SER A 239 7.76 6.18 8.52
N LEU A 240 8.84 6.88 8.16
CA LEU A 240 10.23 6.49 8.46
C LEU A 240 10.84 7.36 9.55
N LEU A 241 11.71 6.75 10.36
CA LEU A 241 12.43 7.41 11.45
C LEU A 241 13.87 7.72 11.05
N PHE A 242 14.33 8.94 11.25
CA PHE A 242 15.74 9.33 11.12
C PHE A 242 16.28 9.95 12.42
N ALA A 243 17.60 10.04 12.55
CA ALA A 243 18.28 10.37 13.81
C ALA A 243 17.77 11.64 14.54
N ASP A 244 17.32 12.64 13.80
CA ASP A 244 16.87 13.94 14.34
C ASP A 244 15.35 14.03 14.54
N ASP A 245 14.62 12.94 14.29
CA ASP A 245 13.17 12.92 14.50
C ASP A 245 12.79 12.92 15.98
N ALA A 246 11.81 13.74 16.32
CA ALA A 246 11.19 13.72 17.65
C ALA A 246 10.22 12.53 17.84
N ARG A 247 9.83 11.88 16.74
CA ARG A 247 8.94 10.72 16.72
C ARG A 247 9.71 9.45 17.03
N ARG A 248 8.97 8.35 17.19
CA ARG A 248 9.56 7.01 17.28
C ARG A 248 8.81 6.09 16.36
N LEU A 249 9.56 5.21 15.70
CA LEU A 249 9.04 4.08 14.98
C LEU A 249 9.32 2.83 15.83
N TRP A 250 8.30 1.99 15.99
CA TRP A 250 8.43 0.66 16.56
C TRP A 250 7.78 -0.28 15.56
N VAL A 251 8.52 -1.32 15.17
CA VAL A 251 8.03 -2.38 14.29
C VAL A 251 8.25 -3.73 14.95
N GLU A 252 7.31 -4.61 14.69
CA GLU A 252 7.36 -6.02 15.08
C GLU A 252 6.86 -6.84 13.89
N GLU A 253 7.55 -7.94 13.59
CA GLU A 253 7.13 -8.92 12.61
C GLU A 253 6.96 -10.27 13.30
N GLU A 254 5.72 -10.73 13.41
CA GLU A 254 5.41 -12.06 13.92
C GLU A 254 5.44 -13.06 12.76
N SER A 255 6.46 -13.93 12.73
CA SER A 255 6.64 -14.88 11.64
C SER A 255 5.83 -16.16 11.81
N ASP A 256 5.59 -16.57 13.06
CA ASP A 256 5.00 -17.86 13.41
C ASP A 256 3.46 -17.85 13.25
N GLY A 257 2.86 -16.65 13.22
CA GLY A 257 1.43 -16.46 13.12
C GLY A 257 0.72 -16.62 14.46
N LEU A 258 -0.60 -16.59 14.43
CA LEU A 258 -1.46 -16.78 15.60
C LEU A 258 -2.47 -17.90 15.30
N GLU A 259 -2.69 -18.76 16.29
CA GLU A 259 -3.81 -19.69 16.27
C GLU A 259 -5.13 -18.99 16.65
N THR A 260 -6.26 -19.63 16.38
CA THR A 260 -7.56 -19.10 16.82
C THR A 260 -7.58 -18.92 18.35
N ASP A 261 -8.09 -17.78 18.79
CA ASP A 261 -8.13 -17.34 20.20
C ASP A 261 -6.75 -17.04 20.83
N GLU A 262 -5.67 -17.03 20.04
CA GLU A 262 -4.35 -16.58 20.51
C GLU A 262 -4.22 -15.06 20.43
N GLU A 263 -3.55 -14.48 21.43
CA GLU A 263 -3.28 -13.04 21.51
C GLU A 263 -1.79 -12.80 21.77
N VAL A 264 -1.22 -11.82 21.06
CA VAL A 264 0.10 -11.28 21.36
C VAL A 264 -0.03 -9.81 21.75
N ALA A 265 0.51 -9.46 22.92
CA ALA A 265 0.38 -8.13 23.49
C ALA A 265 1.74 -7.45 23.66
N PHE A 266 1.87 -6.25 23.08
CA PHE A 266 3.06 -5.41 23.20
C PHE A 266 2.81 -4.23 24.12
N ARG A 267 3.76 -3.95 25.01
CA ARG A 267 3.68 -2.79 25.91
C ARG A 267 4.57 -1.66 25.39
N ILE A 268 3.95 -0.61 24.86
CA ILE A 268 4.62 0.60 24.39
C ILE A 268 4.48 1.71 25.45
N THR A 269 5.60 2.33 25.82
CA THR A 269 5.59 3.49 26.74
C THR A 269 5.73 4.79 25.94
N LEU A 270 4.65 5.57 25.87
CA LEU A 270 4.67 6.90 25.25
C LEU A 270 5.36 7.91 26.18
N ARG A 271 6.29 8.70 25.63
CA ARG A 271 6.93 9.82 26.34
C ARG A 271 6.35 11.14 25.82
N GLY A 272 5.70 11.91 26.68
CA GLY A 272 5.10 13.20 26.33
C GLY A 272 3.66 13.10 25.84
N ASN A 273 3.18 14.16 25.16
CA ASN A 273 1.78 14.32 24.73
C ASN A 273 1.59 14.04 23.22
N GLY A 274 2.40 13.16 22.62
CA GLY A 274 2.30 12.81 21.19
C GLY A 274 1.06 11.97 20.85
N SER A 275 0.71 11.91 19.57
CA SER A 275 -0.21 10.89 19.03
C SER A 275 0.49 9.55 18.89
N LEU A 276 -0.29 8.48 18.92
CA LEU A 276 0.15 7.12 18.61
C LEU A 276 -0.70 6.64 17.44
N HIS A 277 -0.04 6.31 16.33
CA HIS A 277 -0.67 5.60 15.23
C HIS A 277 -0.17 4.16 15.26
N VAL A 278 -1.06 3.19 15.06
CA VAL A 278 -0.74 1.77 15.03
C VAL A 278 -1.39 1.16 13.81
N ALA A 279 -0.62 0.38 13.05
CA ALA A 279 -1.11 -0.38 11.91
C ALA A 279 -0.75 -1.86 12.10
N LEU A 280 -1.74 -2.73 11.91
CA LEU A 280 -1.59 -4.18 11.79
C LEU A 280 -1.91 -4.55 10.34
N THR A 281 -1.05 -5.34 9.71
CA THR A 281 -1.31 -5.90 8.38
C THR A 281 -0.79 -7.32 8.33
N TRP A 282 -1.46 -8.20 7.61
CA TRP A 282 -1.02 -9.58 7.44
C TRP A 282 -1.21 -10.07 6.01
N PHE A 283 -0.54 -11.17 5.68
CA PHE A 283 -0.87 -11.94 4.50
C PHE A 283 -1.99 -12.89 4.85
N ASP A 284 -3.13 -12.71 4.20
CA ASP A 284 -4.26 -13.60 4.39
C ASP A 284 -4.22 -14.73 3.36
N ALA A 285 -4.73 -15.89 3.74
CA ALA A 285 -4.80 -17.04 2.84
C ALA A 285 -5.69 -16.70 1.63
N PRO A 286 -5.38 -17.20 0.43
CA PRO A 286 -6.17 -16.92 -0.77
C PRO A 286 -7.60 -17.44 -0.61
N ALA A 287 -8.58 -16.59 -0.90
CA ALA A 287 -9.99 -16.95 -0.84
C ALA A 287 -10.45 -17.69 -2.11
N SER A 288 -11.66 -18.24 -2.08
CA SER A 288 -12.32 -18.73 -3.30
C SER A 288 -12.86 -17.55 -4.12
N PRO A 289 -12.65 -17.50 -5.45
CA PRO A 289 -13.20 -16.45 -6.30
C PRO A 289 -14.74 -16.38 -6.19
N GLY A 290 -15.28 -15.17 -6.10
CA GLY A 290 -16.72 -14.93 -5.95
C GLY A 290 -17.34 -15.31 -4.59
N ALA A 291 -16.53 -15.66 -3.58
CA ALA A 291 -17.03 -15.88 -2.23
C ALA A 291 -17.61 -14.58 -1.62
N ALA A 292 -18.64 -14.71 -0.78
CA ALA A 292 -19.32 -13.55 -0.18
C ALA A 292 -18.47 -12.81 0.88
N LYS A 293 -17.56 -13.53 1.55
CA LYS A 293 -16.53 -12.97 2.44
C LYS A 293 -15.18 -13.46 1.93
N ILE A 294 -14.27 -12.54 1.62
CA ILE A 294 -12.95 -12.87 1.08
C ILE A 294 -11.91 -12.99 2.19
N LEU A 295 -12.08 -12.29 3.32
CA LEU A 295 -11.22 -12.47 4.49
C LEU A 295 -11.34 -13.91 5.02
N VAL A 296 -10.20 -14.60 5.16
CA VAL A 296 -10.09 -15.99 5.63
C VAL A 296 -9.64 -16.02 7.08
N ASN A 297 -8.47 -15.44 7.37
CA ASN A 297 -7.94 -15.28 8.71
C ASN A 297 -8.29 -13.89 9.24
N ASP A 298 -9.03 -13.85 10.34
CA ASP A 298 -9.61 -12.66 10.95
C ASP A 298 -8.74 -12.28 12.17
N LEU A 299 -7.92 -11.24 12.04
CA LEU A 299 -7.05 -10.74 13.12
C LEU A 299 -7.52 -9.36 13.57
N ASP A 300 -7.65 -9.18 14.88
CA ASP A 300 -8.13 -7.94 15.47
C ASP A 300 -6.96 -7.11 16.07
N LEU A 301 -6.89 -5.82 15.75
CA LEU A 301 -6.03 -4.85 16.40
C LEU A 301 -6.78 -4.16 17.55
N GLU A 302 -6.32 -4.40 18.77
CA GLU A 302 -6.77 -3.68 19.96
C GLU A 302 -5.64 -2.81 20.55
N VAL A 303 -5.88 -1.50 20.67
CA VAL A 303 -5.01 -0.57 21.39
C VAL A 303 -5.64 -0.20 22.73
N VAL A 304 -5.05 -0.65 23.83
CA VAL A 304 -5.49 -0.32 25.18
C VAL A 304 -4.63 0.78 25.77
N GLY A 305 -5.25 1.93 26.06
CA GLY A 305 -4.58 3.06 26.67
C GLY A 305 -5.27 3.56 27.95
N PRO A 306 -4.67 4.54 28.65
CA PRO A 306 -5.20 5.02 29.94
C PRO A 306 -6.61 5.62 29.88
N LYS A 307 -7.09 5.96 28.68
CA LYS A 307 -8.39 6.61 28.46
C LYS A 307 -9.43 5.67 27.86
N GLY A 308 -9.09 4.44 27.49
CA GLY A 308 -10.00 3.49 26.87
C GLY A 308 -9.31 2.54 25.91
N THR A 309 -10.14 1.83 25.15
CA THR A 309 -9.74 0.91 24.09
C THR A 309 -10.13 1.49 22.73
N TRP A 310 -9.26 1.34 21.75
CA TRP A 310 -9.48 1.65 20.35
C TRP A 310 -9.30 0.35 19.54
N LEU A 311 -10.22 0.08 18.62
CA LEU A 311 -10.15 -1.06 17.71
C LEU A 311 -9.73 -0.58 16.32
N GLY A 312 -9.03 -1.44 15.57
CA GLY A 312 -8.68 -1.18 14.19
C GLY A 312 -9.91 -0.83 13.34
N ASN A 313 -9.78 0.21 12.51
CA ASN A 313 -10.78 0.66 11.55
C ASN A 313 -12.17 1.01 12.12
N ALA A 314 -12.30 1.15 13.44
CA ALA A 314 -13.57 1.45 14.07
C ALA A 314 -14.16 2.79 13.56
N PRO A 315 -15.42 2.81 13.08
CA PRO A 315 -16.00 4.00 12.46
C PRO A 315 -16.21 5.13 13.50
N GLY A 316 -15.47 6.23 13.36
CA GLY A 316 -15.62 7.46 14.16
C GLY A 316 -14.31 8.24 14.30
N ARG A 317 -14.38 9.55 14.56
CA ARG A 317 -13.19 10.40 14.83
C ARG A 317 -12.27 9.69 15.84
N ASN A 318 -11.08 9.30 15.41
CA ASN A 318 -10.04 8.71 16.26
C ASN A 318 -10.52 7.45 17.02
N GLY A 319 -11.04 6.45 16.30
CA GLY A 319 -11.33 5.10 16.83
C GLY A 319 -12.18 5.09 18.11
N SER A 320 -13.36 5.73 18.08
CA SER A 320 -14.10 6.08 19.30
C SER A 320 -14.32 4.90 20.27
N LYS A 321 -14.22 5.24 21.57
CA LYS A 321 -14.32 4.35 22.73
C LYS A 321 -15.60 3.49 22.72
N SER A 322 -15.36 2.18 22.88
CA SER A 322 -16.21 1.21 23.59
C SER A 322 -17.61 0.84 23.04
N ALA A 323 -17.82 0.79 21.72
CA ALA A 323 -19.04 0.14 21.18
C ALA A 323 -18.94 -0.47 19.76
N ALA A 324 -17.81 -0.34 19.05
CA ALA A 324 -17.65 -0.93 17.72
C ALA A 324 -17.27 -2.42 17.83
N ARG A 325 -17.76 -3.25 16.90
CA ARG A 325 -17.19 -4.58 16.66
C ARG A 325 -15.82 -4.41 15.99
N PRO A 326 -14.87 -5.33 16.19
CA PRO A 326 -13.65 -5.36 15.39
C PRO A 326 -13.97 -5.37 13.90
N ASP A 327 -13.05 -4.83 13.09
CA ASP A 327 -13.13 -5.02 11.66
C ASP A 327 -12.96 -6.51 11.37
N ASN A 328 -13.76 -7.02 10.44
CA ASN A 328 -13.75 -8.42 10.09
C ASN A 328 -13.80 -8.61 8.58
N THR A 329 -13.35 -7.60 7.85
CA THR A 329 -13.45 -7.48 6.40
C THR A 329 -12.08 -7.24 5.78
N ASN A 330 -11.23 -6.38 6.36
CA ASN A 330 -9.94 -5.99 5.79
C ASN A 330 -8.75 -6.78 6.34
N VAL A 331 -7.62 -6.78 5.61
CA VAL A 331 -6.34 -7.35 6.06
C VAL A 331 -5.38 -6.27 6.59
N GLU A 332 -5.91 -5.07 6.76
CA GLU A 332 -5.24 -3.89 7.25
C GLU A 332 -6.10 -3.31 8.35
N GLU A 333 -5.57 -3.18 9.56
CA GLU A 333 -6.25 -2.56 10.69
C GLU A 333 -5.41 -1.39 11.22
N VAL A 334 -6.03 -0.19 11.31
CA VAL A 334 -5.31 1.02 11.72
C VAL A 334 -6.05 1.77 12.83
N VAL A 335 -5.29 2.27 13.79
CA VAL A 335 -5.72 3.19 14.84
C VAL A 335 -4.92 4.48 14.73
N HIS A 336 -5.60 5.63 14.61
CA HIS A 336 -5.02 6.99 14.53
C HIS A 336 -5.41 7.88 15.73
#